data_AF-A0A7R9WFZ2-F1
#
_entry.id   AF-A0A7R9WFZ2-F1
#
_cell.length_a   1.000
_cell.length_b   1.000
_cell.length_c   1.000
_cell.angle_alpha   90.00
_cell.angle_beta   90.00
_cell.angle_gamma   90.00
#
_symmetry.space_group_name_H-M   'P 1'
#
loop_
_entity.id
_entity.type
_entity.pdbx_description
1 polymer ?
#
loop_
_entity_poly.entity_id
_entity_poly.type
_entity_poly.pdbx_seq_one_letter_code
_entity_poly.pdbx_strand_id
1 'polypeptide(L)'
;ADEDDSSAAPDAAAPVDFLFLDHAKNLYLSDLKELESSGLVGKGTYVAADNVVVSKELAEYRRYVGELAEGGVVETEMIEGKLEYTENLKDGIEFTVYLKDPPSRPSS
;
A
#
# COMPACT_ATOMS: atom_id res chain seq x y z
N ALA A 1 -22.47 34.52 28.23
CA ALA A 1 -22.88 33.86 26.98
C ALA A 1 -21.57 33.53 26.30
N ASP A 2 -21.02 32.41 26.71
CA ASP A 2 -19.74 31.91 26.26
C ASP A 2 -20.00 31.22 24.92
N GLU A 3 -19.57 31.86 23.84
CA GLU A 3 -19.55 31.27 22.50
C GLU A 3 -18.33 30.36 22.44
N ASP A 4 -18.59 29.06 22.54
CA ASP A 4 -17.60 27.98 22.46
C ASP A 4 -17.12 27.86 21.00
N ASP A 5 -15.85 28.19 20.80
CA ASP A 5 -15.06 28.07 19.58
C ASP A 5 -14.71 26.60 19.34
N SER A 6 -15.57 25.86 18.63
CA SER A 6 -15.22 24.52 18.17
C SER A 6 -14.50 24.60 16.83
N SER A 7 -13.19 24.83 16.87
CA SER A 7 -12.30 24.66 15.72
C SER A 7 -12.21 23.16 15.37
N ALA A 8 -13.18 22.65 14.60
CA ALA A 8 -13.08 21.34 13.99
C ALA A 8 -11.90 21.39 13.00
N ALA A 9 -10.80 20.75 13.34
CA ALA A 9 -9.73 20.47 12.40
C ALA A 9 -10.34 19.82 11.15
N PRO A 10 -9.84 20.12 9.93
CA PRO A 10 -10.35 19.47 8.73
C PRO A 10 -10.31 17.96 8.94
N ASP A 11 -11.43 17.29 8.70
CA ASP A 11 -11.54 15.83 8.77
C ASP A 11 -10.30 15.25 8.08
N ALA A 12 -9.47 14.53 8.84
CA ALA A 12 -8.32 13.85 8.29
C ALA A 12 -8.82 13.06 7.07
N ALA A 13 -8.21 13.29 5.90
CA ALA A 13 -8.69 12.73 4.65
C ALA A 13 -8.90 11.23 4.85
N ALA A 14 -10.14 10.77 4.67
CA ALA A 14 -10.47 9.37 4.88
C ALA A 14 -9.57 8.51 3.97
N PRO A 15 -9.06 7.36 4.48
CA PRO A 15 -8.23 6.48 3.68
C PRO A 15 -9.00 6.02 2.45
N VAL A 16 -8.28 5.79 1.35
CA VAL A 16 -8.87 5.24 0.13
C VAL A 16 -9.27 3.79 0.36
N ASP A 17 -10.39 3.37 -0.23
CA ASP A 17 -10.83 1.98 -0.18
C ASP A 17 -9.90 1.07 -1.00
N PHE A 18 -9.42 1.58 -2.15
CA PHE A 18 -8.64 0.81 -3.10
C PHE A 18 -7.55 1.65 -3.78
N LEU A 19 -6.34 1.11 -3.84
CA LEU A 19 -5.16 1.66 -4.51
C LEU A 19 -4.65 0.64 -5.54
N PHE A 20 -4.50 1.09 -6.79
CA PHE A 20 -3.91 0.29 -7.85
C PHE A 20 -2.55 0.88 -8.26
N LEU A 21 -1.48 0.09 -8.17
CA LEU A 21 -0.12 0.48 -8.53
C LEU A 21 0.29 -0.20 -9.84
N ASP A 22 0.36 0.60 -10.91
CA ASP A 22 0.77 0.18 -12.27
C ASP A 22 1.60 1.28 -12.97
N HIS A 23 2.49 1.93 -12.23
CA HIS A 23 3.35 3.01 -12.74
C HIS A 23 4.83 2.58 -12.77
N ALA A 24 5.76 3.54 -12.73
CA ALA A 24 7.19 3.25 -12.65
C ALA A 24 7.54 2.43 -11.39
N LYS A 25 7.94 1.17 -11.57
CA LYS A 25 8.17 0.19 -10.48
C LYS A 25 9.12 0.66 -9.39
N ASN A 26 10.11 1.49 -9.72
CA ASN A 26 11.07 2.03 -8.76
C ASN A 26 10.45 3.02 -7.76
N LEU A 27 9.21 3.47 -7.99
CA LEU A 27 8.50 4.42 -7.14
C LEU A 27 7.41 3.77 -6.27
N TYR A 28 7.09 2.48 -6.47
CA TYR A 28 6.02 1.81 -5.71
C TYR A 28 6.19 1.93 -4.20
N LEU A 29 7.42 1.72 -3.72
CA LEU A 29 7.70 1.79 -2.29
C LEU A 29 7.69 3.22 -1.75
N SER A 30 8.23 4.19 -2.49
CA SER A 30 8.23 5.59 -2.02
C SER A 30 6.80 6.12 -1.94
N ASP A 31 6.02 5.85 -2.98
CA ASP A 31 4.67 6.39 -3.12
C ASP A 31 3.73 5.71 -2.13
N LEU A 32 3.84 4.38 -1.94
CA LEU A 32 3.10 3.68 -0.89
C LEU A 32 3.37 4.32 0.48
N LYS A 33 4.63 4.53 0.84
CA LYS A 33 5.00 5.13 2.13
C LYS A 33 4.52 6.57 2.28
N GLU A 34 4.51 7.35 1.20
CA GLU A 34 3.97 8.70 1.21
C GLU A 34 2.45 8.66 1.45
N LEU A 35 1.73 7.78 0.76
CA LEU A 35 0.30 7.58 0.94
C LEU A 35 -0.04 7.11 2.36
N GLU A 36 0.72 6.16 2.91
CA GLU A 36 0.62 5.74 4.32
C GLU A 36 0.82 6.92 5.28
N SER A 37 1.85 7.75 5.04
CA SER A 37 2.17 8.90 5.89
C SER A 37 1.15 10.03 5.82
N SER A 38 0.47 10.17 4.68
CA SER A 38 -0.59 11.15 4.46
C SER A 38 -1.94 10.74 5.06
N GLY A 39 -2.04 9.49 5.55
CA GLY A 39 -3.30 8.90 6.03
C GLY A 39 -4.22 8.40 4.91
N LEU A 40 -3.81 8.49 3.65
CA LEU A 40 -4.58 8.00 2.50
C LEU A 40 -4.56 6.47 2.40
N VAL A 41 -3.51 5.81 2.89
CA VAL A 41 -3.46 4.34 3.02
C VAL A 41 -3.44 3.99 4.50
N GLY A 42 -4.42 3.19 4.93
CA GLY A 42 -4.59 2.82 6.32
C GLY A 42 -5.45 1.59 6.47
N LYS A 43 -5.91 1.32 7.69
CA LYS A 43 -6.79 0.19 7.95
C LYS A 43 -8.01 0.19 7.02
N GLY A 44 -8.25 -0.93 6.35
CA GLY A 44 -9.35 -1.13 5.40
C GLY A 44 -8.99 -0.85 3.95
N THR A 45 -7.83 -0.26 3.67
CA THR A 45 -7.35 -0.04 2.31
C THR A 45 -6.90 -1.36 1.67
N TYR A 46 -7.32 -1.56 0.43
CA TYR A 46 -6.84 -2.62 -0.46
C TYR A 46 -5.81 -2.04 -1.44
N VAL A 47 -4.67 -2.71 -1.59
CA VAL A 47 -3.61 -2.33 -2.52
C VAL A 47 -3.37 -3.48 -3.50
N ALA A 48 -3.50 -3.19 -4.79
CA ALA A 48 -3.17 -4.12 -5.87
C ALA A 48 -1.96 -3.59 -6.64
N ALA A 49 -0.85 -4.32 -6.63
CA ALA A 49 0.39 -3.94 -7.30
C ALA A 49 0.70 -4.88 -8.47
N ASP A 50 0.76 -4.34 -9.68
CA ASP A 50 0.99 -5.12 -10.90
C ASP A 50 2.47 -5.46 -11.13
N ASN A 51 2.73 -6.57 -11.82
CA ASN A 51 4.05 -7.02 -12.26
C ASN A 51 5.12 -7.27 -11.16
N VAL A 52 4.71 -7.83 -10.03
CA VAL A 52 5.55 -8.00 -8.83
C VAL A 52 6.53 -9.19 -8.92
N VAL A 53 6.30 -10.11 -9.87
CA VAL A 53 6.95 -11.44 -9.88
C VAL A 53 8.39 -11.46 -10.43
N VAL A 54 8.83 -10.51 -11.27
CA VAL A 54 10.14 -10.64 -11.98
C VAL A 54 10.99 -9.35 -12.07
N SER A 55 10.68 -8.28 -11.33
CA SER A 55 11.55 -7.08 -11.29
C SER A 55 12.39 -7.01 -10.02
N LYS A 56 13.71 -6.79 -10.18
CA LYS A 56 14.63 -6.50 -9.07
C LYS A 56 14.25 -5.20 -8.36
N GLU A 57 13.69 -4.27 -9.11
CA GLU A 57 13.22 -2.96 -8.68
C GLU A 57 12.14 -3.05 -7.60
N LEU A 58 11.39 -4.15 -7.54
CA LEU A 58 10.33 -4.37 -6.54
C LEU A 58 10.79 -5.20 -5.34
N ALA A 59 12.07 -5.55 -5.23
CA ALA A 59 12.57 -6.33 -4.09
C ALA A 59 12.37 -5.60 -2.75
N GLU A 60 12.62 -4.30 -2.72
CA GLU A 60 12.43 -3.48 -1.52
C GLU A 60 10.95 -3.31 -1.18
N TYR A 61 10.08 -3.17 -2.19
CA TYR A 61 8.63 -3.14 -2.02
C TYR A 61 8.11 -4.44 -1.40
N ARG A 62 8.45 -5.59 -1.98
CA ARG A 62 8.05 -6.91 -1.45
C ARG A 62 8.58 -7.16 -0.05
N ARG A 63 9.83 -6.76 0.23
CA ARG A 63 10.40 -6.88 1.58
C ARG A 63 9.57 -6.07 2.57
N TYR A 64 9.23 -4.83 2.22
CA TYR A 64 8.44 -3.97 3.08
C TYR A 64 7.03 -4.52 3.35
N VAL A 65 6.31 -4.95 2.30
CA VAL A 65 4.99 -5.59 2.45
C VAL A 65 5.10 -6.89 3.28
N GLY A 66 6.15 -7.67 3.08
CA GLY A 66 6.43 -8.87 3.86
C GLY A 66 6.68 -8.57 5.35
N GLU A 67 7.46 -7.54 5.67
CA GLU A 67 7.69 -7.07 7.05
C GLU A 67 6.37 -6.63 7.72
N LEU A 68 5.49 -5.93 6.98
CA LEU A 68 4.16 -5.56 7.46
C LEU A 68 3.27 -6.80 7.69
N ALA A 69 3.36 -7.81 6.83
CA ALA A 69 2.60 -9.05 6.95
C ALA A 69 3.07 -9.88 8.16
N GLU A 70 4.38 -10.00 8.37
CA GLU A 70 4.97 -10.63 9.56
C GLU A 70 4.55 -9.89 10.85
N GLY A 71 4.44 -8.57 10.79
CA GLY A 71 3.90 -7.74 11.89
C GLY A 71 2.39 -7.85 12.09
N GLY A 72 1.67 -8.56 11.22
CA GLY A 72 0.22 -8.67 11.22
C GLY A 72 -0.49 -7.32 11.03
N VAL A 73 0.13 -6.41 10.28
CA VAL A 73 -0.45 -5.12 9.85
C VAL A 73 -1.25 -5.31 8.57
N VAL A 74 -0.75 -6.16 7.67
CA VAL A 74 -1.40 -6.49 6.40
C VAL A 74 -1.57 -7.99 6.23
N GLU A 75 -2.51 -8.38 5.40
CA GLU A 75 -2.52 -9.68 4.73
C GLU A 75 -2.19 -9.46 3.26
N THR A 76 -1.36 -10.33 2.68
CA THR A 76 -0.93 -10.20 1.28
C THR A 76 -0.96 -11.55 0.59
N GLU A 77 -1.39 -11.56 -0.66
CA GLU A 77 -1.40 -12.73 -1.53
C GLU A 77 -0.89 -12.39 -2.93
N MET A 78 -0.15 -13.32 -3.53
CA MET A 78 0.24 -13.24 -4.94
C MET A 78 -0.82 -13.91 -5.79
N ILE A 79 -1.59 -13.13 -6.53
CA ILE A 79 -2.54 -13.65 -7.51
C ILE A 79 -1.76 -13.84 -8.81
N GLU A 80 -1.30 -15.07 -9.05
CA GLU A 80 -0.63 -15.45 -10.30
C GLU A 80 -1.62 -15.32 -11.48
N GLY A 81 -1.31 -14.44 -12.42
CA GLY A 81 -2.01 -14.29 -13.69
C GLY A 81 -1.28 -15.03 -14.79
N LYS A 82 -2.02 -15.66 -15.71
CA LYS A 82 -1.41 -16.22 -16.93
C LYS A 82 -1.23 -15.06 -17.92
N LEU A 83 0.00 -14.60 -18.11
CA LEU A 83 0.29 -13.59 -19.14
C LEU A 83 -0.10 -14.16 -20.51
N GLU A 84 -1.07 -13.56 -21.21
CA GLU A 84 -1.32 -13.95 -22.59
C GLU A 84 -0.11 -13.59 -23.46
N TYR A 85 0.28 -14.49 -24.38
CA TYR A 85 1.30 -14.33 -25.42
C TYR A 85 2.80 -14.46 -25.09
N THR A 86 3.22 -14.95 -23.90
CA THR A 86 4.64 -15.35 -23.70
C THR A 86 4.77 -16.60 -22.82
N GLU A 87 5.41 -17.66 -23.32
CA GLU A 87 5.51 -18.95 -22.60
C GLU A 87 6.38 -18.93 -21.32
N ASN A 88 7.07 -17.83 -20.99
CA ASN A 88 8.12 -17.82 -19.96
C ASN A 88 8.14 -16.64 -18.97
N LEU A 89 7.13 -15.76 -18.95
CA LEU A 89 7.04 -14.72 -17.91
C LEU A 89 5.82 -14.99 -17.03
N LYS A 90 6.07 -15.48 -15.81
CA LYS A 90 5.07 -15.48 -14.75
C LYS A 90 4.81 -14.03 -14.37
N ASP A 91 3.60 -13.57 -14.58
CA ASP A 91 3.14 -12.29 -14.10
C ASP A 91 2.10 -12.51 -13.01
N GLY A 92 1.88 -11.50 -12.19
CA GLY A 92 1.02 -11.61 -11.04
C GLY A 92 0.85 -10.28 -10.35
N ILE A 93 -0.34 -10.13 -9.80
CA ILE A 93 -0.71 -8.98 -8.98
C ILE A 93 -0.48 -9.38 -7.53
N GLU A 94 0.31 -8.59 -6.82
CA GLU A 94 0.34 -8.68 -5.36
C GLU A 94 -0.85 -7.91 -4.82
N PHE A 95 -1.73 -8.62 -4.14
CA PHE A 95 -2.92 -8.06 -3.53
C PHE A 95 -2.74 -8.02 -2.03
N THR A 96 -2.82 -6.83 -1.45
CA THR A 96 -2.53 -6.57 -0.04
C THR A 96 -3.71 -5.84 0.60
N VAL A 97 -4.15 -6.30 1.76
CA VAL A 97 -5.19 -5.64 2.56
C VAL A 97 -4.60 -5.17 3.89
N TYR A 98 -4.84 -3.91 4.23
CA TYR A 98 -4.42 -3.33 5.49
C TYR A 98 -5.42 -3.67 6.60
N LEU A 99 -5.02 -4.52 7.54
CA LEU A 99 -5.83 -4.90 8.70
C LEU A 99 -5.74 -3.89 9.84
N LYS A 100 -4.63 -3.13 9.88
CA LYS A 100 -4.31 -2.09 10.86
C LYS A 100 -3.68 -0.91 10.13
N ASP A 101 -3.61 0.23 10.80
CA ASP A 101 -2.87 1.35 10.27
C ASP A 101 -1.37 1.02 10.18
N PRO A 102 -0.69 1.48 9.12
CA PRO A 102 0.75 1.29 8.96
C PRO A 102 1.51 1.91 10.14
N PRO A 103 2.70 1.38 10.47
CA PRO A 103 3.51 1.97 11.53
C PRO A 103 3.84 3.43 11.20
N SER A 104 3.41 4.34 12.07
CA SER A 104 3.74 5.76 11.94
C SER A 104 5.26 5.92 11.89
N ARG A 105 5.76 6.72 10.93
CA ARG A 105 7.20 7.02 10.83
C ARG A 105 7.70 7.48 12.21
N PRO A 106 8.84 6.99 12.72
CA PRO A 106 9.40 7.52 13.95
C PRO A 106 9.57 9.02 13.77
N SER A 107 8.93 9.80 14.64
CA SER A 107 9.14 11.24 14.73
C SER A 107 10.62 11.47 15.01
N SER A 108 11.35 11.93 13.99
CA SER A 108 12.73 12.39 14.09
C SER A 108 12.80 13.71 14.84
#